data_AF-A0A1F3A765-F1
#
_entry.id   AF-A0A1F3A765-F1
#
_cell.length_a   1.000
_cell.length_b   1.000
_cell.length_c   1.000
_cell.angle_alpha   90.00
_cell.angle_beta   90.00
_cell.angle_gamma   90.00
#
_symmetry.space_group_name_H-M   'P 1'
#
loop_
_entity.id
_entity.type
_entity.pdbx_description
1 polymer ?
#
loop_
_entity_poly.entity_id
_entity_poly.type
_entity_poly.pdbx_seq_one_letter_code
_entity_poly.pdbx_strand_id
1 'polypeptide(L)'
;MTGARPTYVELLETNRLIQACADETLWLCLTRTVQGSKLFPVSPYMMLSYLNAFYRYPELLRKVEARMTAEEIGDRARNMGAKLQASSIAWGLPNFYLLGREWLISMGMIRPQDALDDVKTVMDFWKRFMLSWHRNDGHLDNSSFAHRAQILPDRRLEVFEADLHACAPGDPLHDASHAFLATVSQYGFLVSCESRISLTNHGPYRLRDNSEMIVRDFMDLSETSLPWLDDVAKDVPFNNLTVPMAVKDCHFYLVDDWGSFESKPEFTAEKLCGVGLYASDALSDGFIPVGMGSKQELTDTFNRYNEIFKEATNRLWLKMAGWTRDEFIDAGALVYFNICKEIAHVAGVFEVDDWLMIDPRADRFRPILNDEFAAGVLGELVGSVSLPSQQASPYTMAMHSNAPKKLYTPLPYSVLAGDDYAPTVGPIQKGRSSFKKNERYRTTQGVLTLDEYNKRARAFTPTVCEDRYRFLCETWVKYNHESPLADELYRAEQRGSRTIDGKGAR
;
A
#
# COMPACT_ATOMS: atom_id res chain seq x y z
N MET A 1 3.17 -26.06 -20.91
CA MET A 1 3.91 -26.75 -19.84
C MET A 1 2.92 -27.04 -18.75
N THR A 2 2.68 -28.31 -18.40
CA THR A 2 1.84 -28.63 -17.23
C THR A 2 2.67 -28.28 -15.99
N GLY A 3 2.24 -27.29 -15.22
CA GLY A 3 2.84 -26.99 -13.92
C GLY A 3 2.84 -28.23 -13.02
N ALA A 4 3.74 -28.27 -12.04
CA ALA A 4 3.73 -29.35 -11.05
C ALA A 4 2.37 -29.35 -10.33
N ARG A 5 1.75 -30.53 -10.19
CA ARG A 5 0.48 -30.64 -9.45
C ARG A 5 0.66 -30.07 -8.04
N PRO A 6 -0.30 -29.29 -7.51
CA PRO A 6 -0.21 -28.78 -6.16
C PRO A 6 -0.20 -29.93 -5.15
N THR A 7 0.55 -29.77 -4.08
CA THR A 7 0.46 -30.63 -2.91
C THR A 7 -0.79 -30.30 -2.11
N TYR A 8 -1.23 -31.24 -1.27
CA TYR A 8 -2.36 -31.02 -0.37
C TYR A 8 -2.13 -29.83 0.59
N VAL A 9 -0.90 -29.69 1.10
CA VAL A 9 -0.53 -28.61 2.04
C VAL A 9 -0.57 -27.25 1.36
N GLU A 10 -0.03 -27.11 0.15
CA GLU A 10 -0.09 -25.85 -0.60
C GLU A 10 -1.54 -25.44 -0.88
N LEU A 11 -2.42 -26.39 -1.19
CA LEU A 11 -3.83 -26.10 -1.47
C LEU A 11 -4.59 -25.68 -0.21
N LEU A 12 -4.32 -26.33 0.93
CA LEU A 12 -4.85 -25.94 2.23
C LEU A 12 -4.42 -24.52 2.60
N GLU A 13 -3.14 -24.21 2.45
CA GLU A 13 -2.59 -22.90 2.76
C GLU A 13 -3.17 -21.82 1.84
N THR A 14 -3.18 -22.05 0.53
CA THR A 14 -3.75 -21.08 -0.44
C THR A 14 -5.22 -20.79 -0.15
N ASN A 15 -6.02 -21.82 0.11
CA ASN A 15 -7.44 -21.64 0.45
C ASN A 15 -7.64 -20.93 1.80
N ARG A 16 -6.75 -21.14 2.78
CA ARG A 16 -6.78 -20.38 4.04
C ARG A 16 -6.52 -18.89 3.79
N LEU A 17 -5.54 -18.56 2.96
CA LEU A 17 -5.22 -17.16 2.62
C LEU A 17 -6.37 -16.49 1.86
N ILE A 18 -6.99 -17.19 0.89
CA ILE A 18 -8.19 -16.71 0.19
C ILE A 18 -9.32 -16.41 1.19
N GLN A 19 -9.54 -17.29 2.17
CA GLN A 19 -10.57 -17.10 3.18
C GLN A 19 -10.27 -15.89 4.08
N ALA A 20 -9.03 -15.71 4.52
CA ALA A 20 -8.63 -14.54 5.31
C ALA A 20 -8.90 -13.23 4.53
N CYS A 21 -8.49 -13.18 3.26
CA CYS A 21 -8.78 -12.05 2.37
C CYS A 21 -10.29 -11.80 2.18
N ALA A 22 -11.09 -12.87 2.12
CA ALA A 22 -12.54 -12.78 1.98
C ALA A 22 -13.21 -12.15 3.21
N ASP A 23 -12.81 -12.61 4.41
CA ASP A 23 -13.37 -12.12 5.67
C ASP A 23 -13.00 -10.65 5.89
N GLU A 24 -11.72 -10.29 5.72
CA GLU A 24 -11.25 -8.91 5.87
C GLU A 24 -11.91 -7.97 4.86
N THR A 25 -12.00 -8.36 3.58
CA THR A 25 -12.63 -7.52 2.55
C THR A 25 -14.11 -7.28 2.85
N LEU A 26 -14.85 -8.31 3.28
CA LEU A 26 -16.25 -8.15 3.63
C LEU A 26 -16.42 -7.21 4.82
N TRP A 27 -15.58 -7.35 5.86
CA TRP A 27 -15.63 -6.47 7.02
C TRP A 27 -15.34 -5.01 6.64
N LEU A 28 -14.29 -4.75 5.87
CA LEU A 28 -13.94 -3.41 5.38
C LEU A 28 -15.09 -2.80 4.58
N CYS A 29 -15.66 -3.53 3.63
CA CYS A 29 -16.74 -3.02 2.79
C CYS A 29 -18.06 -2.79 3.55
N LEU A 30 -18.34 -3.52 4.63
CA LEU A 30 -19.54 -3.33 5.45
C LEU A 30 -19.41 -2.22 6.49
N THR A 31 -18.20 -2.04 7.05
CA THR A 31 -17.95 -1.08 8.15
C THR A 31 -17.46 0.29 7.67
N ARG A 32 -17.20 0.43 6.37
CA ARG A 32 -16.70 1.66 5.76
C ARG A 32 -17.67 2.18 4.71
N THR A 33 -17.73 3.49 4.58
CA THR A 33 -18.61 4.15 3.61
C THR A 33 -18.04 4.00 2.20
N VAL A 34 -18.83 3.42 1.29
CA VAL A 34 -18.53 3.39 -0.14
C VAL A 34 -18.56 4.83 -0.67
N GLN A 35 -17.44 5.28 -1.24
CA GLN A 35 -17.34 6.60 -1.86
C GLN A 35 -17.66 6.48 -3.36
N GLY A 36 -18.57 7.32 -3.83
CA GLY A 36 -18.81 7.55 -5.25
C GLY A 36 -18.27 8.91 -5.65
N SER A 37 -17.70 9.01 -6.84
CA SER A 37 -17.27 10.28 -7.43
C SER A 37 -18.30 10.78 -8.43
N LYS A 38 -18.43 12.11 -8.55
CA LYS A 38 -19.17 12.76 -9.64
C LYS A 38 -18.29 13.06 -10.85
N LEU A 39 -16.97 13.12 -10.65
CA LEU A 39 -15.99 13.42 -11.68
C LEU A 39 -15.45 12.14 -12.31
N PHE A 40 -15.03 11.19 -11.48
CA PHE A 40 -14.46 9.93 -11.91
C PHE A 40 -15.50 8.80 -11.93
N PRO A 41 -15.44 7.92 -12.93
CA PRO A 41 -16.27 6.73 -12.99
C PRO A 41 -15.68 5.63 -12.12
N VAL A 42 -15.87 5.76 -10.79
CA VAL A 42 -15.26 4.88 -9.77
C VAL A 42 -15.51 3.41 -10.03
N SER A 43 -16.77 3.00 -10.09
CA SER A 43 -17.11 1.59 -10.27
C SER A 43 -16.55 1.04 -11.59
N PRO A 44 -16.71 1.71 -12.75
CA PRO A 44 -16.07 1.28 -13.99
C PRO A 44 -14.56 1.08 -13.90
N TYR A 45 -13.83 2.04 -13.34
CA TYR A 45 -12.37 1.93 -13.28
C TYR A 45 -11.92 0.87 -12.28
N MET A 46 -12.64 0.66 -11.17
CA MET A 46 -12.33 -0.37 -10.19
C MET A 46 -12.47 -1.77 -10.82
N MET A 47 -13.60 -2.01 -11.50
CA MET A 47 -13.84 -3.28 -12.18
C MET A 47 -12.77 -3.57 -13.25
N LEU A 48 -12.38 -2.55 -14.03
CA LEU A 48 -11.30 -2.69 -15.00
C LEU A 48 -9.95 -2.98 -14.33
N SER A 49 -9.64 -2.32 -13.21
CA SER A 49 -8.39 -2.54 -12.45
C SER A 49 -8.28 -3.98 -11.93
N TYR A 50 -9.38 -4.56 -11.44
CA TYR A 50 -9.42 -5.92 -10.91
C TYR A 50 -9.15 -6.95 -12.00
N LEU A 51 -9.76 -6.78 -13.17
CA LEU A 51 -9.45 -7.62 -14.33
C LEU A 51 -7.98 -7.46 -14.75
N ASN A 52 -7.46 -6.24 -14.77
CA ASN A 52 -6.06 -6.01 -15.14
C ASN A 52 -5.10 -6.68 -14.15
N ALA A 53 -5.39 -6.60 -12.85
CA ALA A 53 -4.65 -7.29 -11.80
C ALA A 53 -4.66 -8.81 -12.01
N PHE A 54 -5.83 -9.41 -12.25
CA PHE A 54 -5.96 -10.85 -12.52
C PHE A 54 -5.08 -11.32 -13.69
N TYR A 55 -5.03 -10.54 -14.77
CA TYR A 55 -4.29 -10.93 -15.97
C TYR A 55 -2.78 -10.63 -15.93
N ARG A 56 -2.33 -9.66 -15.11
CA ARG A 56 -0.94 -9.18 -15.14
C ARG A 56 -0.14 -9.47 -13.88
N TYR A 57 -0.73 -9.42 -12.68
CA TYR A 57 0.02 -9.59 -11.43
C TYR A 57 0.87 -10.85 -11.38
N PRO A 58 0.41 -12.05 -11.79
CA PRO A 58 1.21 -13.27 -11.62
C PRO A 58 2.60 -13.18 -12.28
N GLU A 59 2.67 -12.69 -13.52
CA GLU A 59 3.94 -12.51 -14.24
C GLU A 59 4.75 -11.34 -13.69
N LEU A 60 4.11 -10.24 -13.26
CA LEU A 60 4.81 -9.12 -12.63
C LEU A 60 5.46 -9.53 -11.31
N LEU A 61 4.76 -10.32 -10.49
CA LEU A 61 5.31 -10.85 -9.25
C LEU A 61 6.45 -11.84 -9.51
N ARG A 62 6.34 -12.70 -10.54
CA ARG A 62 7.47 -13.56 -10.96
C ARG A 62 8.68 -12.75 -11.41
N LYS A 63 8.48 -11.67 -12.16
CA LYS A 63 9.54 -10.77 -12.60
C LYS A 63 10.25 -10.12 -11.41
N VAL A 64 9.49 -9.67 -10.40
CA VAL A 64 10.00 -9.09 -9.16
C VAL A 64 10.76 -10.13 -8.35
N GLU A 65 10.14 -11.28 -8.08
CA GLU A 65 10.70 -12.39 -7.29
C GLU A 65 11.99 -12.95 -7.91
N ALA A 66 12.10 -12.96 -9.24
CA ALA A 66 13.32 -13.36 -9.94
C ALA A 66 14.54 -12.45 -9.63
N ARG A 67 14.30 -11.25 -9.08
CA ARG A 67 15.35 -10.30 -8.71
C ARG A 67 15.50 -10.11 -7.21
N MET A 68 14.40 -10.10 -6.47
CA MET A 68 14.36 -9.86 -5.03
C MET A 68 13.16 -10.59 -4.42
N THR A 69 13.38 -11.38 -3.38
CA THR A 69 12.29 -12.17 -2.79
C THR A 69 11.28 -11.29 -2.06
N ALA A 70 10.03 -11.74 -1.95
CA ALA A 70 8.99 -11.05 -1.20
C ALA A 70 9.42 -10.70 0.24
N GLU A 71 10.17 -11.56 0.92
CA GLU A 71 10.71 -11.31 2.27
C GLU A 71 11.73 -10.18 2.28
N GLU A 72 12.62 -10.11 1.31
CA GLU A 72 13.58 -9.01 1.24
C GLU A 72 12.90 -7.66 0.98
N ILE A 73 11.88 -7.64 0.13
CA ILE A 73 11.07 -6.44 -0.09
C ILE A 73 10.33 -6.07 1.20
N GLY A 74 9.74 -7.04 1.90
CA GLY A 74 9.05 -6.83 3.18
C GLY A 74 9.98 -6.29 4.28
N ASP A 75 11.19 -6.84 4.41
CA ASP A 75 12.23 -6.33 5.33
C ASP A 75 12.60 -4.86 5.02
N ARG A 76 12.73 -4.51 3.73
CA ARG A 76 13.03 -3.13 3.30
C ARG A 76 11.84 -2.18 3.54
N ALA A 77 10.62 -2.63 3.30
CA ALA A 77 9.39 -1.83 3.46
C ALA A 77 9.19 -1.30 4.89
N ARG A 78 9.75 -1.97 5.90
CA ARG A 78 9.72 -1.52 7.31
C ARG A 78 10.48 -0.23 7.57
N ASN A 79 11.36 0.17 6.65
CA ASN A 79 12.28 1.30 6.80
C ASN A 79 11.92 2.47 5.87
N MET A 80 10.72 2.47 5.28
CA MET A 80 10.25 3.55 4.41
C MET A 80 8.73 3.73 4.47
N GLY A 81 8.29 4.98 4.36
CA GLY A 81 6.93 5.36 4.02
C GLY A 81 6.75 5.35 2.51
N ALA A 82 6.38 4.20 1.95
CA ALA A 82 6.13 4.03 0.52
C ALA A 82 4.81 3.27 0.30
N LYS A 83 4.38 3.12 -0.96
CA LYS A 83 3.18 2.37 -1.35
C LYS A 83 3.38 0.84 -1.26
N LEU A 84 3.96 0.42 -0.15
CA LEU A 84 4.28 -0.94 0.29
C LEU A 84 3.59 -1.28 1.61
N GLN A 85 2.66 -0.43 2.05
CA GLN A 85 2.02 -0.50 3.36
C GLN A 85 0.57 -1.03 3.28
N ALA A 86 -0.19 -0.88 4.38
CA ALA A 86 -1.46 -1.56 4.64
C ALA A 86 -2.44 -1.52 3.44
N SER A 87 -2.81 -0.33 2.98
CA SER A 87 -3.77 -0.18 1.88
C SER A 87 -3.31 -0.84 0.57
N SER A 88 -2.00 -0.97 0.37
CA SER A 88 -1.40 -1.34 -0.90
C SER A 88 -1.04 -2.81 -1.00
N ILE A 89 -0.28 -3.32 -0.03
CA ILE A 89 0.15 -4.72 -0.03
C ILE A 89 -0.71 -5.57 0.91
N ALA A 90 -1.04 -5.09 2.12
CA ALA A 90 -1.82 -5.88 3.07
C ALA A 90 -3.19 -6.23 2.50
N TRP A 91 -3.91 -5.24 1.97
CA TRP A 91 -5.20 -5.47 1.33
C TRP A 91 -5.18 -5.42 -0.21
N GLY A 92 -4.62 -4.37 -0.82
CA GLY A 92 -4.76 -4.12 -2.25
C GLY A 92 -4.25 -5.24 -3.17
N LEU A 93 -3.01 -5.69 -2.98
CA LEU A 93 -2.36 -6.70 -3.83
C LEU A 93 -3.18 -8.00 -3.97
N PRO A 94 -3.50 -8.74 -2.89
CA PRO A 94 -4.23 -10.00 -3.03
C PRO A 94 -5.67 -9.76 -3.47
N ASN A 95 -6.35 -8.76 -2.91
CA ASN A 95 -7.78 -8.60 -3.13
C ASN A 95 -8.12 -8.08 -4.53
N PHE A 96 -7.29 -7.23 -5.15
CA PHE A 96 -7.56 -6.79 -6.53
C PHE A 96 -7.44 -7.95 -7.52
N TYR A 97 -6.49 -8.86 -7.29
CA TYR A 97 -6.35 -10.09 -8.06
C TYR A 97 -7.55 -11.04 -7.83
N LEU A 98 -7.92 -11.28 -6.56
CA LEU A 98 -9.02 -12.17 -6.20
C LEU A 98 -10.40 -11.64 -6.65
N LEU A 99 -10.63 -10.33 -6.60
CA LEU A 99 -11.86 -9.69 -7.10
C LEU A 99 -11.99 -9.85 -8.62
N GLY A 100 -10.88 -9.69 -9.36
CA GLY A 100 -10.85 -9.92 -10.80
C GLY A 100 -11.16 -11.37 -11.14
N ARG A 101 -10.56 -12.31 -10.39
CA ARG A 101 -10.84 -13.75 -10.50
C ARG A 101 -12.32 -14.07 -10.20
N GLU A 102 -12.83 -13.57 -9.08
CA GLU A 102 -14.19 -13.84 -8.63
C GLU A 102 -15.23 -13.32 -9.64
N TRP A 103 -15.00 -12.13 -10.18
CA TRP A 103 -15.88 -11.60 -11.21
C TRP A 103 -15.88 -12.46 -12.48
N LEU A 104 -14.72 -12.94 -12.94
CA LEU A 104 -14.64 -13.85 -14.09
C LEU A 104 -15.31 -15.21 -13.83
N ILE A 105 -15.21 -15.75 -12.61
CA ILE A 105 -15.94 -16.98 -12.21
C ILE A 105 -17.45 -16.72 -12.25
N SER A 106 -17.91 -15.60 -11.68
CA SER A 106 -19.33 -15.26 -11.63
C SER A 106 -19.96 -15.13 -13.03
N MET A 107 -19.18 -14.68 -14.02
CA MET A 107 -19.58 -14.60 -15.43
C MET A 107 -19.44 -15.93 -16.20
N GLY A 108 -18.93 -17.00 -15.58
CA GLY A 108 -18.67 -18.28 -16.24
C GLY A 108 -17.52 -18.24 -17.25
N MET A 109 -16.64 -17.23 -17.17
CA MET A 109 -15.51 -17.06 -18.10
C MET A 109 -14.32 -17.95 -17.75
N ILE A 110 -14.20 -18.32 -16.48
CA ILE A 110 -13.20 -19.27 -15.96
C ILE A 110 -13.85 -20.18 -14.91
N ARG A 111 -13.27 -21.35 -14.66
CA ARG A 111 -13.69 -22.26 -13.59
C ARG A 111 -12.91 -21.96 -12.30
N PRO A 112 -13.41 -22.38 -11.12
CA PRO A 112 -12.71 -22.20 -9.86
C PRO A 112 -11.27 -22.74 -9.84
N GLN A 113 -10.99 -23.84 -10.54
CA GLN A 113 -9.65 -24.43 -10.60
C GLN A 113 -8.71 -23.78 -11.62
N ASP A 114 -9.20 -22.93 -12.52
CA ASP A 114 -8.33 -22.31 -13.53
C ASP A 114 -7.43 -21.23 -12.91
N ALA A 115 -6.28 -20.99 -13.55
CA ALA A 115 -5.17 -20.15 -13.07
C ALA A 115 -4.56 -20.60 -11.73
N LEU A 116 -4.64 -21.89 -11.39
CA LEU A 116 -4.21 -22.42 -10.09
C LEU A 116 -2.78 -22.01 -9.70
N ASP A 117 -1.81 -22.09 -10.62
CA ASP A 117 -0.41 -21.77 -10.34
C ASP A 117 -0.22 -20.26 -10.12
N ASP A 118 -1.01 -19.45 -10.81
CA ASP A 118 -1.03 -17.99 -10.63
C ASP A 118 -1.63 -17.60 -9.28
N VAL A 119 -2.75 -18.22 -8.88
CA VAL A 119 -3.36 -17.98 -7.56
C VAL A 119 -2.36 -18.33 -6.45
N LYS A 120 -1.70 -19.49 -6.55
CA LYS A 120 -0.63 -19.87 -5.61
C LYS A 120 0.49 -18.84 -5.58
N THR A 121 0.96 -18.39 -6.75
CA THR A 121 2.05 -17.42 -6.88
C THR A 121 1.70 -16.11 -6.17
N VAL A 122 0.51 -15.56 -6.41
CA VAL A 122 0.05 -14.30 -5.81
C VAL A 122 -0.11 -14.43 -4.30
N MET A 123 -0.79 -15.49 -3.84
CA MET A 123 -1.06 -15.68 -2.41
C MET A 123 0.21 -15.99 -1.62
N ASP A 124 1.13 -16.78 -2.18
CA ASP A 124 2.40 -17.09 -1.52
C ASP A 124 3.34 -15.88 -1.43
N PHE A 125 3.45 -15.09 -2.51
CA PHE A 125 4.19 -13.82 -2.50
C PHE A 125 3.63 -12.90 -1.41
N TRP A 126 2.31 -12.71 -1.38
CA TRP A 126 1.65 -11.86 -0.38
C TRP A 126 1.93 -12.35 1.04
N LYS A 127 1.74 -13.64 1.33
CA LYS A 127 2.02 -14.23 2.64
C LYS A 127 3.46 -13.98 3.09
N ARG A 128 4.44 -14.27 2.23
CA ARG A 128 5.88 -14.11 2.56
C ARG A 128 6.24 -12.64 2.80
N PHE A 129 5.70 -11.73 1.99
CA PHE A 129 5.83 -10.29 2.22
C PHE A 129 5.26 -9.89 3.59
N MET A 130 4.00 -10.26 3.86
CA MET A 130 3.30 -9.83 5.08
C MET A 130 3.99 -10.35 6.34
N LEU A 131 4.41 -11.62 6.37
CA LEU A 131 5.14 -12.17 7.51
C LEU A 131 6.49 -11.49 7.75
N SER A 132 7.17 -11.05 6.69
CA SER A 132 8.43 -10.31 6.82
C SER A 132 8.21 -8.87 7.28
N TRP A 133 7.17 -8.22 6.77
CA TRP A 133 6.81 -6.84 7.12
C TRP A 133 6.30 -6.75 8.57
N HIS A 134 5.45 -7.70 9.00
CA HIS A 134 4.89 -7.80 10.35
C HIS A 134 5.70 -8.71 11.29
N ARG A 135 6.99 -8.95 11.02
CA ARG A 135 7.81 -9.89 11.80
C ARG A 135 7.98 -9.56 13.29
N ASN A 136 7.54 -8.39 13.74
CA ASN A 136 7.53 -8.01 15.15
C ASN A 136 6.39 -8.71 15.93
N ASP A 137 5.28 -9.03 15.27
CA ASP A 137 4.08 -9.62 15.89
C ASP A 137 3.63 -10.93 15.23
N GLY A 138 4.03 -11.19 13.98
CA GLY A 138 3.78 -12.44 13.25
C GLY A 138 2.39 -12.55 12.60
N HIS A 139 1.62 -11.46 12.52
CA HIS A 139 0.30 -11.42 11.91
C HIS A 139 0.38 -11.19 10.40
N LEU A 140 -0.68 -11.59 9.67
CA LEU A 140 -0.76 -11.38 8.22
C LEU A 140 -1.48 -10.09 7.83
N ASP A 141 -2.31 -9.56 8.73
CA ASP A 141 -3.17 -8.41 8.52
C ASP A 141 -3.40 -7.70 9.86
N ASN A 142 -3.95 -6.50 9.82
CA ASN A 142 -4.17 -5.73 11.04
C ASN A 142 -5.30 -6.33 11.89
N SER A 143 -6.32 -6.94 11.28
CA SER A 143 -7.46 -7.50 12.02
C SER A 143 -7.07 -8.69 12.91
N SER A 144 -6.13 -9.53 12.47
CA SER A 144 -5.56 -10.58 13.32
C SER A 144 -4.73 -10.02 14.48
N PHE A 145 -4.29 -8.76 14.41
CA PHE A 145 -3.65 -8.04 15.52
C PHE A 145 -4.58 -7.02 16.21
N ALA A 146 -5.87 -7.35 16.32
CA ALA A 146 -6.88 -6.51 16.95
C ALA A 146 -6.98 -5.10 16.33
N HIS A 147 -6.86 -5.04 15.00
CA HIS A 147 -6.84 -3.82 14.19
C HIS A 147 -5.73 -2.85 14.60
N ARG A 148 -4.50 -3.34 14.69
CA ARG A 148 -3.29 -2.53 14.93
C ARG A 148 -2.30 -2.75 13.81
N ALA A 149 -1.70 -1.65 13.36
CA ALA A 149 -0.71 -1.63 12.29
C ALA A 149 0.68 -1.25 12.86
N GLN A 150 1.23 -2.06 13.78
CA GLN A 150 2.49 -1.77 14.46
C GLN A 150 3.69 -2.37 13.70
N ILE A 151 4.06 -1.71 12.61
CA ILE A 151 5.05 -2.22 11.64
C ILE A 151 6.49 -1.78 11.90
N LEU A 152 6.66 -0.65 12.62
CA LEU A 152 7.98 -0.05 12.82
C LEU A 152 8.76 -0.75 13.95
N PRO A 153 10.09 -0.87 13.82
CA PRO A 153 10.95 -1.35 14.89
C PRO A 153 11.10 -0.31 16.01
N ASP A 154 11.37 -0.77 17.24
CA ASP A 154 11.47 0.06 18.44
C ASP A 154 12.49 1.19 18.27
N ARG A 155 13.68 0.87 17.74
CA ARG A 155 14.74 1.83 17.44
C ARG A 155 14.32 2.98 16.51
N ARG A 156 13.39 2.75 15.58
CA ARG A 156 12.86 3.82 14.71
C ARG A 156 11.81 4.65 15.45
N LEU A 157 10.99 4.01 16.27
CA LEU A 157 10.02 4.68 17.13
C LEU A 157 10.72 5.59 18.15
N GLU A 158 11.86 5.18 18.69
CA GLU A 158 12.69 6.02 19.58
C GLU A 158 13.19 7.29 18.88
N VAL A 159 13.65 7.19 17.63
CA VAL A 159 14.05 8.36 16.83
C VAL A 159 12.85 9.28 16.63
N PHE A 160 11.71 8.74 16.21
CA PHE A 160 10.51 9.55 16.03
C PHE A 160 10.11 10.23 17.34
N GLU A 161 9.92 9.49 18.44
CA GLU A 161 9.54 10.04 19.75
C GLU A 161 10.48 11.16 20.19
N ALA A 162 11.80 10.95 20.10
CA ALA A 162 12.77 11.94 20.56
C ALA A 162 12.84 13.19 19.67
N ASP A 163 12.59 13.04 18.36
CA ASP A 163 12.73 14.14 17.40
C ASP A 163 11.44 14.94 17.15
N LEU A 164 10.27 14.48 17.60
CA LEU A 164 9.04 15.27 17.48
C LEU A 164 9.23 16.68 18.06
N HIS A 165 8.76 17.68 17.33
CA HIS A 165 8.66 19.04 17.86
C HIS A 165 7.31 19.20 18.56
N ALA A 166 7.34 19.64 19.81
CA ALA A 166 6.13 19.89 20.57
C ALA A 166 5.31 21.03 19.94
N CYS A 167 4.02 20.79 19.79
CA CYS A 167 3.05 21.77 19.30
C CYS A 167 1.79 21.75 20.16
N ALA A 168 1.11 22.89 20.21
CA ALA A 168 -0.18 23.04 20.89
C ALA A 168 -1.14 23.81 19.98
N PRO A 169 -2.46 23.64 20.17
CA PRO A 169 -3.45 24.36 19.37
C PRO A 169 -3.25 25.88 19.45
N GLY A 170 -3.17 26.53 18.29
CA GLY A 170 -2.90 27.97 18.16
C GLY A 170 -1.42 28.34 18.08
N ASP A 171 -0.49 27.39 18.20
CA ASP A 171 0.92 27.62 17.89
C ASP A 171 1.16 27.62 16.37
N PRO A 172 2.12 28.40 15.85
CA PRO A 172 2.43 28.43 14.42
C PRO A 172 2.72 27.05 13.80
N LEU A 173 3.43 26.18 14.54
CA LEU A 173 3.73 24.82 14.06
C LEU A 173 2.46 23.96 13.95
N HIS A 174 1.55 24.08 14.92
CA HIS A 174 0.30 23.32 14.92
C HIS A 174 -0.56 23.73 13.71
N ASP A 175 -0.78 25.03 13.54
CA ASP A 175 -1.58 25.58 12.45
C ASP A 175 -0.99 25.20 11.07
N ALA A 176 0.33 25.35 10.90
CA ALA A 176 1.02 25.00 9.66
C ALA A 176 0.92 23.49 9.35
N SER A 177 1.10 22.63 10.35
CA SER A 177 0.98 21.18 10.19
C SER A 177 -0.45 20.75 9.82
N HIS A 178 -1.46 21.35 10.45
CA HIS A 178 -2.87 21.06 10.16
C HIS A 178 -3.25 21.50 8.75
N ALA A 179 -2.85 22.71 8.33
CA ALA A 179 -3.09 23.21 6.97
C ALA A 179 -2.40 22.35 5.91
N PHE A 180 -1.13 21.97 6.16
CA PHE A 180 -0.36 21.09 5.30
C PHE A 180 -1.05 19.73 5.14
N LEU A 181 -1.41 19.06 6.25
CA LEU A 181 -2.05 17.74 6.24
C LEU A 181 -3.36 17.74 5.45
N ALA A 182 -4.18 18.77 5.61
CA ALA A 182 -5.42 18.93 4.85
C ALA A 182 -5.14 19.07 3.35
N THR A 183 -4.17 19.92 2.99
CA THR A 183 -3.85 20.23 1.59
C THR A 183 -3.22 19.04 0.86
N VAL A 184 -2.24 18.37 1.47
CA VAL A 184 -1.61 17.19 0.85
C VAL A 184 -2.59 16.01 0.76
N SER A 185 -3.55 15.90 1.69
CA SER A 185 -4.63 14.90 1.60
C SER A 185 -5.56 15.18 0.40
N GLN A 186 -5.94 16.44 0.18
CA GLN A 186 -6.76 16.84 -0.97
C GLN A 186 -6.02 16.64 -2.29
N TYR A 187 -4.73 17.01 -2.34
CA TYR A 187 -3.87 16.74 -3.48
C TYR A 187 -3.81 15.24 -3.79
N GLY A 188 -3.48 14.42 -2.79
CA GLY A 188 -3.40 12.97 -2.93
C GLY A 188 -4.72 12.33 -3.39
N PHE A 189 -5.85 12.84 -2.90
CA PHE A 189 -7.18 12.40 -3.35
C PHE A 189 -7.38 12.62 -4.86
N LEU A 190 -6.97 13.78 -5.38
CA LEU A 190 -7.04 14.08 -6.81
C LEU A 190 -6.01 13.27 -7.62
N VAL A 191 -4.78 13.15 -7.14
CA VAL A 191 -3.72 12.31 -7.73
C VAL A 191 -4.20 10.88 -7.94
N SER A 192 -4.98 10.37 -6.99
CA SER A 192 -5.49 9.00 -6.95
C SER A 192 -6.92 8.87 -7.50
N CYS A 193 -7.34 9.76 -8.40
CA CYS A 193 -8.64 9.67 -9.09
C CYS A 193 -9.84 9.60 -8.13
N GLU A 194 -9.84 10.50 -7.15
CA GLU A 194 -10.83 10.58 -6.05
C GLU A 194 -10.88 9.32 -5.18
N SER A 195 -9.71 8.81 -4.81
CA SER A 195 -9.55 7.75 -3.81
C SER A 195 -8.47 8.08 -2.79
N ARG A 196 -8.47 7.38 -1.65
CA ARG A 196 -7.51 7.62 -0.55
C ARG A 196 -6.24 6.76 -0.64
N ILE A 197 -5.94 6.16 -1.80
CA ILE A 197 -4.83 5.19 -1.88
C ILE A 197 -3.43 5.83 -1.92
N SER A 198 -3.31 7.15 -2.00
CA SER A 198 -2.06 7.89 -1.84
C SER A 198 -1.76 8.25 -0.38
N LEU A 199 -2.56 7.78 0.57
CA LEU A 199 -2.26 7.94 1.99
C LEU A 199 -2.57 6.67 2.76
N THR A 200 -1.86 6.47 3.85
CA THR A 200 -2.12 5.37 4.80
C THR A 200 -1.67 5.79 6.20
N ASN A 201 -2.20 5.13 7.22
CA ASN A 201 -1.80 5.36 8.60
C ASN A 201 -1.40 4.04 9.22
N HIS A 202 -0.45 4.09 10.15
CA HIS A 202 -0.03 2.93 10.91
C HIS A 202 0.26 3.30 12.38
N GLY A 203 0.13 2.32 13.27
CA GLY A 203 0.09 2.48 14.72
C GLY A 203 -1.17 1.82 15.34
N PRO A 204 -1.64 2.28 16.51
CA PRO A 204 -0.98 3.26 17.38
C PRO A 204 0.31 2.68 17.97
N TYR A 205 1.29 3.54 18.20
CA TYR A 205 2.47 3.23 19.01
C TYR A 205 2.34 3.90 20.36
N ARG A 206 2.66 3.17 21.42
CA ARG A 206 2.63 3.73 22.77
C ARG A 206 3.81 4.69 22.94
N LEU A 207 3.53 5.90 23.41
CA LEU A 207 4.54 6.85 23.87
C LEU A 207 4.54 6.93 25.42
N ARG A 208 5.43 7.75 25.99
CA ARG A 208 5.37 8.11 27.42
C ARG A 208 4.11 8.94 27.70
N ASP A 209 3.60 8.86 28.94
CA ASP A 209 2.51 9.70 29.47
C ASP A 209 1.23 9.79 28.61
N ASN A 210 0.27 8.87 28.81
CA ASN A 210 -1.09 8.85 28.24
C ASN A 210 -1.24 9.36 26.79
N SER A 211 -0.22 9.13 25.97
CA SER A 211 -0.13 9.59 24.59
C SER A 211 0.26 8.43 23.67
N GLU A 212 -0.20 8.52 22.43
CA GLU A 212 0.03 7.55 21.38
C GLU A 212 0.58 8.27 20.15
N MET A 213 1.40 7.57 19.38
CA MET A 213 1.82 8.03 18.06
C MET A 213 1.05 7.30 16.99
N ILE A 214 0.46 8.06 16.07
CA ILE A 214 0.03 7.56 14.77
C ILE A 214 0.98 8.14 13.72
N VAL A 215 1.37 7.33 12.75
CA VAL A 215 2.21 7.79 11.65
C VAL A 215 1.37 7.78 10.39
N ARG A 216 1.40 8.89 9.65
CA ARG A 216 0.72 9.02 8.36
C ARG A 216 1.73 9.10 7.25
N ASP A 217 1.59 8.21 6.27
CA ASP A 217 2.38 8.25 5.06
C ASP A 217 1.54 8.80 3.91
N PHE A 218 2.16 9.67 3.12
CA PHE A 218 1.66 10.17 1.84
C PHE A 218 2.60 9.69 0.74
N MET A 219 2.05 9.13 -0.33
CA MET A 219 2.79 8.47 -1.40
C MET A 219 2.31 8.95 -2.77
N ASP A 220 3.10 8.69 -3.82
CA ASP A 220 2.79 9.11 -5.19
C ASP A 220 2.63 10.64 -5.33
N LEU A 221 3.41 11.43 -4.58
CA LEU A 221 3.23 12.89 -4.52
C LEU A 221 3.91 13.67 -5.65
N SER A 222 4.85 13.06 -6.37
CA SER A 222 5.73 13.78 -7.30
C SER A 222 5.84 13.09 -8.67
N GLU A 223 6.70 13.61 -9.55
CA GLU A 223 7.03 12.98 -10.83
C GLU A 223 7.71 11.61 -10.61
N THR A 224 6.93 10.54 -10.36
CA THR A 224 7.42 9.16 -10.25
C THR A 224 6.87 8.29 -11.37
N SER A 225 5.73 7.66 -11.16
CA SER A 225 5.18 6.59 -12.00
C SER A 225 3.88 7.01 -12.66
N LEU A 226 3.13 7.93 -12.06
CA LEU A 226 1.83 8.34 -12.57
C LEU A 226 2.01 9.41 -13.66
N PRO A 227 1.66 9.16 -14.94
CA PRO A 227 1.94 10.07 -16.05
C PRO A 227 1.26 11.44 -15.95
N TRP A 228 0.15 11.54 -15.22
CA TRP A 228 -0.51 12.83 -15.05
C TRP A 228 0.23 13.76 -14.09
N LEU A 229 1.18 13.24 -13.29
CA LEU A 229 2.04 14.04 -12.42
C LEU A 229 3.24 14.64 -13.14
N ASP A 230 3.60 14.09 -14.30
CA ASP A 230 4.64 14.65 -15.16
C ASP A 230 4.32 16.12 -15.46
N ASP A 231 5.32 16.99 -15.24
CA ASP A 231 5.29 18.46 -15.28
C ASP A 231 4.39 19.13 -14.22
N VAL A 232 3.31 18.47 -13.80
CA VAL A 232 2.36 18.96 -12.79
C VAL A 232 3.01 19.02 -11.42
N ALA A 233 3.75 17.99 -11.04
CA ALA A 233 4.35 17.82 -9.72
C ALA A 233 5.86 18.09 -9.69
N LYS A 234 6.40 18.78 -10.71
CA LYS A 234 7.84 19.05 -10.86
C LYS A 234 8.47 19.79 -9.67
N ASP A 235 7.67 20.58 -8.96
CA ASP A 235 8.10 21.39 -7.80
C ASP A 235 7.91 20.63 -6.47
N VAL A 236 7.25 19.47 -6.49
CA VAL A 236 7.10 18.61 -5.31
C VAL A 236 8.45 17.95 -5.02
N PRO A 237 9.04 18.18 -3.83
CA PRO A 237 10.44 17.83 -3.58
C PRO A 237 10.65 16.34 -3.33
N PHE A 238 9.65 15.65 -2.78
CA PHE A 238 9.73 14.24 -2.42
C PHE A 238 8.49 13.50 -2.90
N ASN A 239 8.69 12.26 -3.35
CA ASN A 239 7.58 11.42 -3.79
C ASN A 239 6.75 10.87 -2.63
N ASN A 240 7.40 10.64 -1.48
CA ASN A 240 6.73 10.18 -0.29
C ASN A 240 7.11 11.05 0.91
N LEU A 241 6.12 11.33 1.77
CA LEU A 241 6.27 12.08 3.01
C LEU A 241 5.65 11.31 4.17
N THR A 242 6.38 11.18 5.26
CA THR A 242 5.98 10.50 6.49
C THR A 242 5.81 11.53 7.60
N VAL A 243 4.66 11.53 8.25
CA VAL A 243 4.29 12.46 9.33
C VAL A 243 3.98 11.66 10.60
N PRO A 244 4.96 11.45 11.49
CA PRO A 244 4.68 10.98 12.84
C PRO A 244 3.98 12.07 13.65
N MET A 245 2.89 11.69 14.32
CA MET A 245 2.04 12.58 15.10
C MET A 245 1.85 12.00 16.50
N ALA A 246 2.36 12.68 17.52
CA ALA A 246 2.04 12.39 18.91
C ALA A 246 0.69 13.01 19.27
N VAL A 247 -0.16 12.20 19.87
CA VAL A 247 -1.54 12.53 20.19
C VAL A 247 -1.82 12.15 21.63
N LYS A 248 -2.43 13.08 22.39
CA LYS A 248 -2.84 12.86 23.79
C LYS A 248 -4.35 12.74 23.90
N ASP A 249 -4.83 12.21 25.01
CA ASP A 249 -6.25 12.21 25.38
C ASP A 249 -7.17 11.48 24.37
N CYS A 250 -6.62 10.51 23.62
CA CYS A 250 -7.38 9.49 22.92
C CYS A 250 -6.59 8.18 22.79
N HIS A 251 -7.32 7.10 22.56
CA HIS A 251 -6.78 5.80 22.18
C HIS A 251 -7.26 5.42 20.78
N PHE A 252 -6.35 5.15 19.85
CA PHE A 252 -6.68 4.61 18.53
C PHE A 252 -6.94 3.10 18.65
N TYR A 253 -8.21 2.72 18.78
CA TYR A 253 -8.58 1.31 18.99
C TYR A 253 -8.70 0.53 17.68
N LEU A 254 -8.60 1.21 16.54
CA LEU A 254 -8.71 0.61 15.22
C LEU A 254 -7.77 1.35 14.27
N VAL A 255 -6.90 0.60 13.61
CA VAL A 255 -6.18 0.95 12.39
C VAL A 255 -6.34 -0.25 11.44
N ASP A 256 -7.17 -0.12 10.42
CA ASP A 256 -7.53 -1.22 9.53
C ASP A 256 -6.55 -1.43 8.36
N ASP A 257 -6.76 -2.47 7.55
CA ASP A 257 -5.90 -2.77 6.40
C ASP A 257 -6.07 -1.81 5.21
N TRP A 258 -6.96 -0.80 5.30
CA TRP A 258 -6.95 0.37 4.42
C TRP A 258 -6.14 1.53 5.01
N GLY A 259 -5.57 1.37 6.20
CA GLY A 259 -4.89 2.41 6.94
C GLY A 259 -5.82 3.52 7.42
N SER A 260 -7.14 3.26 7.51
CA SER A 260 -8.08 4.15 8.20
C SER A 260 -8.06 3.84 9.70
N PHE A 261 -8.35 4.85 10.53
CA PHE A 261 -8.36 4.68 11.98
C PHE A 261 -9.63 5.22 12.63
N GLU A 262 -9.93 4.70 13.82
CA GLU A 262 -10.91 5.25 14.75
C GLU A 262 -10.29 5.37 16.15
N SER A 263 -10.75 6.35 16.93
CA SER A 263 -10.25 6.56 18.28
C SER A 263 -11.35 6.88 19.28
N LYS A 264 -11.08 6.59 20.56
CA LYS A 264 -11.97 6.92 21.68
C LYS A 264 -11.20 7.63 22.80
N PRO A 265 -11.61 8.86 23.21
CA PRO A 265 -12.55 9.74 22.49
C PRO A 265 -12.04 10.07 21.06
N GLU A 266 -12.91 10.64 20.23
CA GLU A 266 -12.59 10.96 18.82
C GLU A 266 -11.32 11.82 18.69
N PHE A 267 -10.53 11.55 17.65
CA PHE A 267 -9.32 12.30 17.34
C PHE A 267 -9.73 13.65 16.76
N THR A 268 -9.19 14.72 17.34
CA THR A 268 -9.36 16.07 16.84
C THR A 268 -7.99 16.75 16.73
N ALA A 269 -7.88 17.79 15.91
CA ALA A 269 -6.62 18.50 15.72
C ALA A 269 -6.07 19.03 17.06
N GLU A 270 -6.94 19.36 18.03
CA GLU A 270 -6.55 19.88 19.34
C GLU A 270 -5.76 18.88 20.19
N LYS A 271 -5.86 17.58 19.88
CA LYS A 271 -5.18 16.50 20.59
C LYS A 271 -3.75 16.26 20.11
N LEU A 272 -3.36 16.84 18.98
CA LEU A 272 -2.00 16.79 18.47
C LEU A 272 -1.06 17.56 19.43
N CYS A 273 -0.07 16.87 19.98
CA CYS A 273 0.90 17.45 20.92
C CYS A 273 2.34 17.42 20.41
N GLY A 274 2.62 16.72 19.32
CA GLY A 274 3.93 16.73 18.66
C GLY A 274 3.84 16.27 17.22
N VAL A 275 4.70 16.82 16.36
CA VAL A 275 4.74 16.50 14.94
C VAL A 275 6.18 16.47 14.41
N GLY A 276 6.41 15.60 13.43
CA GLY A 276 7.64 15.55 12.65
C GLY A 276 7.34 15.37 11.16
N LEU A 277 8.37 15.53 10.32
CA LEU A 277 8.26 15.34 8.87
C LEU A 277 9.51 14.66 8.34
N TYR A 278 9.30 13.59 7.57
CA TYR A 278 10.35 12.78 6.98
C TYR A 278 10.03 12.44 5.53
N ALA A 279 11.04 12.03 4.76
CA ALA A 279 10.92 11.46 3.42
C ALA A 279 11.68 10.13 3.35
N SER A 280 11.21 9.23 2.50
CA SER A 280 11.89 7.95 2.22
C SER A 280 11.39 7.34 0.91
N ASP A 281 12.21 6.49 0.30
CA ASP A 281 11.88 5.70 -0.89
C ASP A 281 12.86 4.52 -1.06
N ALA A 282 12.83 3.87 -2.22
CA ALA A 282 13.68 2.73 -2.53
C ALA A 282 15.20 3.04 -2.54
N LEU A 283 15.61 4.31 -2.48
CA LEU A 283 17.00 4.75 -2.48
C LEU A 283 17.45 5.41 -1.17
N SER A 284 16.59 5.46 -0.15
CA SER A 284 16.89 6.06 1.14
C SER A 284 17.34 5.03 2.17
N ASP A 285 18.35 5.38 2.97
CA ASP A 285 18.77 4.59 4.12
C ASP A 285 17.93 4.94 5.35
N GLY A 286 16.69 4.44 5.37
CA GLY A 286 15.69 4.79 6.37
C GLY A 286 14.99 6.13 6.09
N PHE A 287 14.36 6.68 7.12
CA PHE A 287 13.62 7.95 7.03
C PHE A 287 14.57 9.15 7.17
N ILE A 288 14.51 10.06 6.19
CA ILE A 288 15.32 11.28 6.12
C ILE A 288 14.50 12.45 6.70
N PRO A 289 15.02 13.18 7.71
CA PRO A 289 14.31 14.33 8.28
C PRO A 289 14.15 15.48 7.27
N VAL A 290 13.00 16.13 7.27
CA VAL A 290 12.68 17.23 6.35
C VAL A 290 12.27 18.47 7.14
N GLY A 291 13.14 19.49 7.18
CA GLY A 291 12.89 20.73 7.91
C GLY A 291 12.96 20.58 9.44
N MET A 292 13.55 19.51 9.96
CA MET A 292 13.47 19.15 11.38
C MET A 292 14.50 19.86 12.28
N GLY A 293 15.38 20.72 11.75
CA GLY A 293 16.46 21.35 12.52
C GLY A 293 15.98 22.27 13.65
N SER A 294 14.79 22.87 13.52
CA SER A 294 14.12 23.63 14.58
C SER A 294 12.60 23.68 14.39
N LYS A 295 11.86 24.08 15.45
CA LYS A 295 10.40 24.31 15.37
C LYS A 295 10.05 25.34 14.28
N GLN A 296 10.87 26.39 14.13
CA GLN A 296 10.67 27.42 13.10
C GLN A 296 10.89 26.87 11.69
N GLU A 297 12.00 26.15 11.47
CA GLU A 297 12.30 25.53 10.18
C GLU A 297 11.22 24.54 9.72
N LEU A 298 10.69 23.74 10.65
CA LEU A 298 9.62 22.79 10.35
C LEU A 298 8.31 23.53 10.00
N THR A 299 8.01 24.61 10.71
CA THR A 299 6.86 25.49 10.42
C THR A 299 6.97 26.09 9.02
N ASP A 300 8.13 26.65 8.68
CA ASP A 300 8.38 27.25 7.37
C ASP A 300 8.34 26.19 6.25
N THR A 301 8.80 24.98 6.54
CA THR A 301 8.73 23.83 5.63
C THR A 301 7.29 23.43 5.34
N PHE A 302 6.44 23.29 6.36
CA PHE A 302 5.02 23.00 6.18
C PHE A 302 4.31 24.09 5.37
N ASN A 303 4.55 25.37 5.68
CA ASN A 303 3.96 26.48 4.94
C ASN A 303 4.39 26.49 3.46
N ARG A 304 5.68 26.27 3.19
CA ARG A 304 6.19 26.19 1.83
C ARG A 304 5.58 25.02 1.06
N TYR A 305 5.51 23.84 1.67
CA TYR A 305 4.94 22.66 1.03
C TYR A 305 3.45 22.81 0.79
N ASN A 306 2.73 23.45 1.71
CA ASN A 306 1.32 23.78 1.55
C ASN A 306 1.07 24.57 0.25
N GLU A 307 1.88 25.60 -0.02
CA GLU A 307 1.76 26.37 -1.27
C GLU A 307 2.14 25.56 -2.52
N ILE A 308 3.20 24.74 -2.44
CA ILE A 308 3.57 23.84 -3.55
C ILE A 308 2.43 22.88 -3.89
N PHE A 309 1.79 22.26 -2.88
CA PHE A 309 0.71 21.30 -3.10
C PHE A 309 -0.58 21.98 -3.58
N LYS A 310 -0.91 23.19 -3.13
CA LYS A 310 -2.04 23.97 -3.70
C LYS A 310 -1.85 24.23 -5.19
N GLU A 311 -0.66 24.67 -5.57
CA GLU A 311 -0.33 24.98 -6.95
C GLU A 311 -0.30 23.71 -7.82
N ALA A 312 0.30 22.61 -7.32
CA ALA A 312 0.27 21.31 -7.99
C ALA A 312 -1.17 20.78 -8.15
N THR A 313 -2.03 20.96 -7.13
CA THR A 313 -3.45 20.59 -7.19
C THR A 313 -4.17 21.37 -8.29
N ASN A 314 -3.95 22.68 -8.38
CA ASN A 314 -4.56 23.52 -9.42
C ASN A 314 -4.15 23.06 -10.82
N ARG A 315 -2.85 22.84 -11.06
CA ARG A 315 -2.34 22.31 -12.33
C ARG A 315 -2.92 20.94 -12.67
N LEU A 316 -3.02 20.06 -11.67
CA LEU A 316 -3.60 18.73 -11.86
C LEU A 316 -5.07 18.81 -12.26
N TRP A 317 -5.84 19.66 -11.58
CA TRP A 317 -7.25 19.87 -11.88
C TRP A 317 -7.45 20.40 -13.30
N LEU A 318 -6.67 21.40 -13.73
CA LEU A 318 -6.70 21.91 -15.10
C LEU A 318 -6.38 20.83 -16.15
N LYS A 319 -5.41 19.95 -15.86
CA LYS A 319 -5.05 18.82 -16.73
C LYS A 319 -6.19 17.81 -16.82
N MET A 320 -6.79 17.43 -15.69
CA MET A 320 -7.86 16.44 -15.61
C MET A 320 -9.19 16.94 -16.17
N ALA A 321 -9.47 18.26 -16.08
CA ALA A 321 -10.68 18.85 -16.65
C ALA A 321 -10.77 18.68 -18.18
N GLY A 322 -9.63 18.45 -18.86
CA GLY A 322 -9.57 18.16 -20.29
C GLY A 322 -9.75 16.69 -20.67
N TRP A 323 -9.88 15.78 -19.70
CA TRP A 323 -9.96 14.34 -19.97
C TRP A 323 -11.33 13.91 -20.48
N THR A 324 -11.29 12.97 -21.41
CA THR A 324 -12.42 12.17 -21.83
C THR A 324 -12.81 11.17 -20.75
N ARG A 325 -14.03 10.64 -20.86
CA ARG A 325 -14.51 9.56 -19.97
C ARG A 325 -13.58 8.34 -19.97
N ASP A 326 -13.04 7.96 -21.13
CA ASP A 326 -12.13 6.81 -21.24
C ASP A 326 -10.78 7.08 -20.56
N GLU A 327 -10.25 8.31 -20.66
CA GLU A 327 -9.06 8.72 -19.92
C GLU A 327 -9.31 8.70 -18.40
N PHE A 328 -10.49 9.12 -17.93
CA PHE A 328 -10.86 8.99 -16.51
C PHE A 328 -10.94 7.53 -16.05
N ILE A 329 -11.48 6.63 -16.89
CA ILE A 329 -11.47 5.18 -16.60
C ILE A 329 -10.03 4.67 -16.55
N ASP A 330 -9.21 5.00 -17.55
CA ASP A 330 -7.83 4.52 -17.64
C ASP A 330 -7.00 5.00 -16.45
N ALA A 331 -7.10 6.27 -16.09
CA ALA A 331 -6.35 6.84 -14.96
C ALA A 331 -6.72 6.11 -13.66
N GLY A 332 -8.02 6.00 -13.36
CA GLY A 332 -8.47 5.30 -12.15
C GLY A 332 -8.11 3.82 -12.14
N ALA A 333 -8.20 3.15 -13.30
CA ALA A 333 -7.88 1.73 -13.42
C ALA A 333 -6.38 1.50 -13.20
N LEU A 334 -5.52 2.36 -13.75
CA LEU A 334 -4.08 2.32 -13.56
C LEU A 334 -3.67 2.71 -12.13
N VAL A 335 -4.38 3.64 -11.48
CA VAL A 335 -4.16 4.00 -10.06
C VAL A 335 -4.32 2.78 -9.16
N TYR A 336 -5.42 2.03 -9.32
CA TYR A 336 -5.72 0.85 -8.52
C TYR A 336 -4.89 -0.37 -8.93
N PHE A 337 -4.72 -0.62 -10.23
CA PHE A 337 -3.86 -1.71 -10.71
C PHE A 337 -2.41 -1.53 -10.25
N ASN A 338 -1.90 -0.31 -10.20
CA ASN A 338 -0.52 -0.06 -9.77
C ASN A 338 -0.37 0.13 -8.27
N ILE A 339 -1.34 -0.31 -7.47
CA ILE A 339 -1.29 -0.09 -6.03
C ILE A 339 -0.06 -0.75 -5.38
N CYS A 340 0.42 -1.86 -5.93
CA CYS A 340 1.59 -2.59 -5.41
C CYS A 340 2.90 -2.33 -6.19
N LYS A 341 2.93 -1.37 -7.12
CA LYS A 341 4.07 -1.19 -8.06
C LYS A 341 5.43 -0.97 -7.39
N GLU A 342 5.45 -0.45 -6.16
CA GLU A 342 6.68 -0.11 -5.45
C GLU A 342 7.55 -1.34 -5.18
N ILE A 343 6.99 -2.57 -5.19
CA ILE A 343 7.77 -3.80 -5.12
C ILE A 343 8.76 -3.90 -6.29
N ALA A 344 8.37 -3.41 -7.47
CA ALA A 344 9.22 -3.40 -8.66
C ALA A 344 10.24 -2.26 -8.63
N HIS A 345 9.91 -1.11 -8.03
CA HIS A 345 10.89 -0.03 -7.81
C HIS A 345 11.97 -0.47 -6.81
N VAL A 346 11.59 -1.10 -5.70
CA VAL A 346 12.53 -1.64 -4.71
C VAL A 346 13.42 -2.73 -5.30
N ALA A 347 12.84 -3.65 -6.10
CA ALA A 347 13.61 -4.66 -6.82
C ALA A 347 14.43 -4.08 -8.00
N GLY A 348 14.16 -2.84 -8.41
CA GLY A 348 14.76 -2.18 -9.56
C GLY A 348 14.49 -2.88 -10.89
N VAL A 349 13.24 -3.31 -11.10
CA VAL A 349 12.75 -3.97 -12.32
C VAL A 349 11.47 -3.31 -12.86
N PHE A 350 11.15 -2.11 -12.39
CA PHE A 350 9.96 -1.38 -12.84
C PHE A 350 10.09 -1.04 -14.32
N GLU A 351 9.03 -1.29 -15.09
CA GLU A 351 8.91 -0.89 -16.48
C GLU A 351 7.57 -0.20 -16.69
N VAL A 352 7.55 0.86 -17.50
CA VAL A 352 6.32 1.59 -17.84
C VAL A 352 5.30 0.66 -18.50
N ASP A 353 5.74 -0.18 -19.43
CA ASP A 353 4.85 -1.09 -20.18
C ASP A 353 4.25 -2.21 -19.32
N ASP A 354 4.85 -2.51 -18.17
CA ASP A 354 4.39 -3.52 -17.23
C ASP A 354 3.22 -3.00 -16.39
N TRP A 355 3.35 -1.77 -15.89
CA TRP A 355 2.49 -1.19 -14.86
C TRP A 355 1.49 -0.16 -15.44
N LEU A 356 1.85 0.59 -16.48
CA LEU A 356 1.03 1.69 -17.00
C LEU A 356 0.20 1.29 -18.22
N MET A 357 -0.18 0.01 -18.32
CA MET A 357 -0.93 -0.57 -19.44
C MET A 357 -2.15 -1.38 -18.98
N ILE A 358 -3.25 -1.23 -19.70
CA ILE A 358 -4.44 -2.09 -19.59
C ILE A 358 -4.27 -3.29 -20.53
N ASP A 359 -4.34 -4.50 -19.99
CA ASP A 359 -4.27 -5.75 -20.74
C ASP A 359 -5.49 -5.88 -21.68
N PRO A 360 -5.31 -6.27 -22.95
CA PRO A 360 -6.42 -6.44 -23.89
C PRO A 360 -7.49 -7.45 -23.41
N ARG A 361 -7.13 -8.44 -22.58
CA ARG A 361 -8.08 -9.39 -21.99
C ARG A 361 -8.97 -8.76 -20.92
N ALA A 362 -8.47 -7.73 -20.23
CA ALA A 362 -9.28 -6.90 -19.33
C ALA A 362 -10.09 -5.88 -20.14
N ASP A 363 -9.45 -5.24 -21.11
CA ASP A 363 -10.03 -4.15 -21.88
C ASP A 363 -11.25 -4.56 -22.74
N ARG A 364 -11.35 -5.83 -23.13
CA ARG A 364 -12.54 -6.36 -23.83
C ARG A 364 -13.85 -6.17 -23.06
N PHE A 365 -13.79 -5.95 -21.74
CA PHE A 365 -14.96 -5.69 -20.91
C PHE A 365 -15.33 -4.20 -20.84
N ARG A 366 -14.48 -3.28 -21.32
CA ARG A 366 -14.78 -1.84 -21.29
C ARG A 366 -16.15 -1.45 -21.86
N PRO A 367 -16.62 -2.02 -22.99
CA PRO A 367 -17.92 -1.62 -23.56
C PRO A 367 -19.12 -1.83 -22.63
N ILE A 368 -19.02 -2.73 -21.64
CA ILE A 368 -20.10 -2.98 -20.67
C ILE A 368 -19.93 -2.18 -19.38
N LEU A 369 -18.78 -1.54 -19.15
CA LEU A 369 -18.46 -0.78 -17.94
C LEU A 369 -19.01 0.65 -17.95
N ASN A 370 -20.32 0.79 -18.17
CA ASN A 370 -21.03 2.03 -17.84
C ASN A 370 -21.23 2.16 -16.31
N ASP A 371 -21.59 3.36 -15.84
CA ASP A 371 -21.68 3.63 -14.40
C ASP A 371 -22.73 2.76 -13.68
N GLU A 372 -23.89 2.52 -14.30
CA GLU A 372 -24.98 1.74 -13.73
C GLU A 372 -24.59 0.26 -13.60
N PHE A 373 -24.15 -0.35 -14.69
CA PHE A 373 -23.76 -1.75 -14.71
C PHE A 373 -22.57 -2.00 -13.78
N ALA A 374 -21.52 -1.16 -13.86
CA ALA A 374 -20.34 -1.34 -13.04
C ALA A 374 -20.64 -1.11 -11.55
N ALA A 375 -21.50 -0.15 -11.20
CA ALA A 375 -21.93 0.05 -9.81
C ALA A 375 -22.74 -1.13 -9.28
N GLY A 376 -23.67 -1.67 -10.08
CA GLY A 376 -24.42 -2.87 -9.73
C GLY A 376 -23.51 -4.08 -9.48
N VAL A 377 -22.61 -4.35 -10.43
CA VAL A 377 -21.66 -5.48 -10.32
C VAL A 377 -20.72 -5.30 -9.14
N LEU A 378 -20.13 -4.11 -8.95
CA LEU A 378 -19.23 -3.86 -7.82
C LEU A 378 -19.97 -4.02 -6.48
N GLY A 379 -21.20 -3.49 -6.38
CA GLY A 379 -22.05 -3.65 -5.21
C GLY A 379 -22.33 -5.11 -4.88
N GLU A 380 -22.59 -5.94 -5.90
CA GLU A 380 -22.75 -7.39 -5.74
C GLU A 380 -21.45 -8.09 -5.33
N LEU A 381 -20.34 -7.69 -5.94
CA LEU A 381 -19.04 -8.33 -5.74
C LEU A 381 -18.51 -8.15 -4.32
N VAL A 382 -18.67 -6.98 -3.70
CA VAL A 382 -18.07 -6.67 -2.38
C VAL A 382 -19.06 -6.33 -1.26
N GLY A 383 -20.32 -6.04 -1.56
CA GLY A 383 -21.32 -5.60 -0.57
C GLY A 383 -22.44 -6.61 -0.36
N SER A 384 -23.30 -6.79 -1.37
CA SER A 384 -24.46 -7.69 -1.30
C SER A 384 -24.06 -9.17 -1.23
N VAL A 385 -22.93 -9.51 -1.85
CA VAL A 385 -22.40 -10.88 -1.93
C VAL A 385 -23.46 -11.86 -2.42
N SER A 386 -24.12 -11.55 -3.54
CA SER A 386 -25.23 -12.35 -4.09
C SER A 386 -24.93 -13.00 -5.45
N LEU A 387 -23.70 -12.85 -5.96
CA LEU A 387 -23.31 -13.51 -7.21
C LEU A 387 -23.45 -15.05 -7.07
N PRO A 388 -23.71 -15.77 -8.18
CA PRO A 388 -23.88 -17.22 -8.13
C PRO A 388 -22.68 -17.96 -7.51
N SER A 389 -21.46 -17.50 -7.81
CA SER A 389 -20.21 -18.04 -7.28
C SER A 389 -20.03 -17.81 -5.77
N GLN A 390 -20.73 -16.82 -5.22
CA GLN A 390 -20.66 -16.43 -3.81
C GLN A 390 -21.68 -17.18 -2.93
N GLN A 391 -22.60 -17.95 -3.52
CA GLN A 391 -23.57 -18.74 -2.76
C GLN A 391 -22.91 -20.00 -2.21
N ALA A 392 -23.10 -20.26 -0.91
CA ALA A 392 -22.57 -21.44 -0.24
C ALA A 392 -23.69 -22.40 0.19
N SER A 393 -23.28 -23.56 0.67
CA SER A 393 -24.17 -24.54 1.28
C SER A 393 -24.97 -23.91 2.43
N PRO A 394 -26.26 -24.26 2.63
CA PRO A 394 -27.05 -23.78 3.76
C PRO A 394 -26.50 -24.22 5.13
N TYR A 395 -25.53 -25.13 5.15
CA TYR A 395 -24.83 -25.58 6.36
C TYR A 395 -23.56 -24.77 6.68
N THR A 396 -23.26 -23.71 5.92
CA THR A 396 -22.11 -22.82 6.15
C THR A 396 -22.58 -21.43 6.57
N MET A 397 -21.80 -20.74 7.40
CA MET A 397 -22.05 -19.34 7.77
C MET A 397 -20.77 -18.52 7.60
N ALA A 398 -20.88 -17.38 6.93
CA ALA A 398 -19.79 -16.40 6.81
C ALA A 398 -19.53 -15.68 8.14
N MET A 399 -18.27 -15.32 8.40
CA MET A 399 -17.83 -14.72 9.67
C MET A 399 -18.60 -13.45 10.06
N HIS A 400 -18.85 -12.54 9.11
CA HIS A 400 -19.43 -11.22 9.42
C HIS A 400 -20.94 -11.11 9.16
N SER A 401 -21.49 -11.90 8.24
CA SER A 401 -22.91 -11.81 7.87
C SER A 401 -23.78 -12.93 8.44
N ASN A 402 -23.18 -14.01 8.97
CA ASN A 402 -23.87 -15.24 9.37
C ASN A 402 -24.75 -15.86 8.27
N ALA A 403 -24.57 -15.45 7.01
CA ALA A 403 -25.31 -15.95 5.85
C ALA A 403 -24.54 -17.11 5.19
N PRO A 404 -25.22 -18.01 4.44
CA PRO A 404 -24.60 -19.06 3.65
C PRO A 404 -23.97 -18.48 2.37
N LYS A 405 -22.99 -17.60 2.55
CA LYS A 405 -22.32 -16.85 1.50
C LYS A 405 -20.80 -16.89 1.68
N LYS A 406 -20.05 -16.68 0.61
CA LYS A 406 -18.59 -16.50 0.63
C LYS A 406 -18.21 -15.43 -0.38
N LEU A 407 -17.31 -14.53 -0.01
CA LEU A 407 -16.87 -13.47 -0.92
C LEU A 407 -16.06 -14.02 -2.09
N TYR A 408 -15.11 -14.91 -1.81
CA TYR A 408 -14.22 -15.52 -2.80
C TYR A 408 -14.42 -17.02 -2.89
N THR A 409 -14.41 -17.52 -4.13
CA THR A 409 -14.51 -18.93 -4.44
C THR A 409 -13.16 -19.64 -4.18
N PRO A 410 -13.10 -20.66 -3.30
CA PRO A 410 -11.86 -21.41 -3.05
C PRO A 410 -11.45 -22.28 -4.25
N LEU A 411 -10.19 -22.71 -4.27
CA LEU A 411 -9.70 -23.72 -5.20
C LEU A 411 -10.26 -25.11 -4.79
N PRO A 412 -10.87 -25.87 -5.72
CA PRO A 412 -11.46 -27.17 -5.39
C PRO A 412 -10.36 -28.24 -5.18
N TYR A 413 -10.57 -29.15 -4.22
CA TYR A 413 -9.62 -30.22 -3.90
C TYR A 413 -9.52 -31.32 -4.97
N SER A 414 -10.48 -31.39 -5.90
CA SER A 414 -10.49 -32.40 -6.96
C SER A 414 -9.30 -32.29 -7.92
N VAL A 415 -8.64 -31.13 -7.98
CA VAL A 415 -7.36 -30.95 -8.71
C VAL A 415 -6.26 -31.89 -8.21
N LEU A 416 -6.30 -32.29 -6.94
CA LEU A 416 -5.36 -33.27 -6.36
C LEU A 416 -5.60 -34.68 -6.90
N ALA A 417 -6.84 -34.98 -7.31
CA ALA A 417 -7.23 -36.23 -7.95
C ALA A 417 -7.05 -36.21 -9.48
N GLY A 418 -6.56 -35.09 -10.05
CA GLY A 418 -6.24 -34.98 -11.47
C GLY A 418 -7.34 -34.35 -12.32
N ASP A 419 -8.31 -33.64 -11.74
CA ASP A 419 -9.21 -32.78 -12.51
C ASP A 419 -8.42 -31.82 -13.40
N ASP A 420 -8.92 -31.59 -14.62
CA ASP A 420 -8.33 -30.65 -15.57
C ASP A 420 -8.47 -29.19 -15.11
N TYR A 421 -7.42 -28.42 -15.33
CA TYR A 421 -7.37 -26.98 -15.10
C TYR A 421 -6.36 -26.28 -16.02
N ALA A 422 -6.62 -25.02 -16.37
CA ALA A 422 -5.59 -24.17 -16.94
C ALA A 422 -4.65 -23.70 -15.82
N PRO A 423 -3.33 -23.99 -15.86
CA PRO A 423 -2.43 -23.64 -14.76
C PRO A 423 -2.22 -22.13 -14.60
N THR A 424 -2.23 -21.39 -15.71
CA THR A 424 -1.94 -19.96 -15.75
C THR A 424 -2.87 -19.22 -16.69
N VAL A 425 -3.03 -17.91 -16.51
CA VAL A 425 -3.69 -17.01 -17.49
C VAL A 425 -2.81 -16.73 -18.72
N GLY A 426 -1.54 -17.13 -18.70
CA GLY A 426 -0.55 -16.91 -19.76
C GLY A 426 0.24 -15.61 -19.59
N PRO A 427 1.19 -15.33 -20.49
CA PRO A 427 2.09 -14.18 -20.37
C PRO A 427 1.34 -12.85 -20.46
N ILE A 428 1.96 -11.79 -19.95
CA ILE A 428 1.49 -10.41 -20.12
C ILE A 428 1.34 -10.10 -21.61
N GLN A 429 0.18 -9.56 -22.00
CA GLN A 429 -0.06 -9.12 -23.37
C GLN A 429 0.29 -7.64 -23.51
N LYS A 430 0.62 -7.24 -24.75
CA LYS A 430 0.85 -5.83 -25.09
C LYS A 430 -0.44 -5.05 -24.85
N GLY A 431 -0.44 -4.25 -23.79
CA GLY A 431 -1.60 -3.46 -23.39
C GLY A 431 -1.71 -2.14 -24.14
N ARG A 432 -2.68 -1.34 -23.71
CA ARG A 432 -2.86 0.05 -24.15
C ARG A 432 -2.91 1.00 -22.97
N SER A 433 -2.58 2.26 -23.21
CA SER A 433 -2.70 3.34 -22.25
C SER A 433 -3.09 4.62 -22.98
N SER A 434 -3.99 5.39 -22.39
CA SER A 434 -4.29 6.75 -22.87
C SER A 434 -3.21 7.77 -22.49
N PHE A 435 -2.24 7.38 -21.64
CA PHE A 435 -1.24 8.28 -21.09
C PHE A 435 0.18 7.89 -21.51
N LYS A 436 1.04 8.89 -21.67
CA LYS A 436 2.47 8.72 -21.95
C LYS A 436 3.27 9.20 -20.75
N LYS A 437 4.16 8.34 -20.26
CA LYS A 437 5.08 8.64 -19.16
C LYS A 437 6.38 9.25 -19.71
N ASN A 438 6.91 10.28 -19.04
CA ASN A 438 8.23 10.83 -19.30
C ASN A 438 9.33 10.12 -18.48
N GLU A 439 10.60 10.36 -18.81
CA GLU A 439 11.77 9.77 -18.13
C GLU A 439 12.19 10.50 -16.84
N ARG A 440 11.24 11.07 -16.08
CA ARG A 440 11.54 11.77 -14.82
C ARG A 440 10.99 10.99 -13.63
N TYR A 441 11.91 10.59 -12.75
CA TYR A 441 11.64 9.88 -11.50
C TYR A 441 12.28 10.64 -10.33
N ARG A 442 11.46 11.35 -9.57
CA ARG A 442 11.85 12.07 -8.36
C ARG A 442 12.04 11.07 -7.23
N THR A 443 13.25 11.06 -6.68
CA THR A 443 13.67 10.22 -5.56
C THR A 443 14.34 11.07 -4.48
N THR A 444 14.64 10.47 -3.33
CA THR A 444 15.46 11.04 -2.27
C THR A 444 16.89 11.36 -2.73
N GLN A 445 17.35 10.78 -3.83
CA GLN A 445 18.66 11.05 -4.46
C GLN A 445 18.57 12.02 -5.65
N GLY A 446 17.46 12.74 -5.80
CA GLY A 446 17.21 13.68 -6.90
C GLY A 446 16.34 13.10 -8.01
N VAL A 447 16.34 13.75 -9.19
CA VAL A 447 15.59 13.28 -10.36
C VAL A 447 16.48 12.39 -11.21
N LEU A 448 16.00 11.19 -11.50
CA LEU A 448 16.69 10.17 -12.27
C LEU A 448 15.88 9.80 -13.52
N THR A 449 16.54 9.23 -14.52
CA THR A 449 15.86 8.45 -15.57
C THR A 449 15.38 7.11 -15.01
N LEU A 450 14.50 6.39 -15.71
CA LEU A 450 14.05 5.07 -15.26
C LEU A 450 15.23 4.09 -15.13
N ASP A 451 16.11 4.07 -16.13
CA ASP A 451 17.30 3.21 -16.15
C ASP A 451 18.23 3.49 -14.97
N GLU A 452 18.46 4.76 -14.65
CA GLU A 452 19.26 5.17 -13.50
C GLU A 452 18.60 4.77 -12.20
N TYR A 453 17.29 4.98 -12.05
CA TYR A 453 16.56 4.62 -10.85
C TYR A 453 16.62 3.11 -10.61
N ASN A 454 16.25 2.30 -11.61
CA ASN A 454 16.31 0.84 -11.55
C ASN A 454 17.73 0.35 -11.25
N LYS A 455 18.76 0.92 -11.89
CA LYS A 455 20.16 0.56 -11.63
C LYS A 455 20.58 0.84 -10.18
N ARG A 456 20.21 2.01 -9.64
CA ARG A 456 20.55 2.38 -8.27
C ARG A 456 19.79 1.54 -7.25
N ALA A 457 18.50 1.31 -7.46
CA ALA A 457 17.68 0.46 -6.58
C ALA A 457 18.25 -0.96 -6.48
N ARG A 458 18.66 -1.54 -7.61
CA ARG A 458 19.33 -2.86 -7.66
C ARG A 458 20.66 -2.90 -6.89
N ALA A 459 21.38 -1.78 -6.83
CA ALA A 459 22.69 -1.68 -6.20
C ALA A 459 22.61 -1.26 -4.72
N PHE A 460 21.45 -0.77 -4.28
CA PHE A 460 21.25 -0.22 -2.96
C PHE A 460 20.67 -1.26 -2.00
N THR A 461 21.18 -1.27 -0.77
CA THR A 461 20.61 -2.02 0.36
C THR A 461 20.65 -1.08 1.57
N PRO A 462 19.52 -0.81 2.24
CA PRO A 462 19.53 -0.02 3.48
C PRO A 462 20.47 -0.66 4.51
N THR A 463 21.15 0.16 5.31
CA THR A 463 22.14 -0.32 6.29
C THR A 463 21.54 -1.42 7.17
N VAL A 464 20.33 -1.21 7.70
CA VAL A 464 19.65 -2.17 8.60
C VAL A 464 19.18 -3.46 7.91
N CYS A 465 19.21 -3.51 6.58
CA CYS A 465 18.88 -4.67 5.77
C CYS A 465 20.13 -5.44 5.30
N GLU A 466 21.34 -4.97 5.61
CA GLU A 466 22.57 -5.72 5.35
C GLU A 466 22.61 -7.01 6.16
N ASP A 467 23.30 -8.05 5.65
CA ASP A 467 23.38 -9.39 6.28
C ASP A 467 23.79 -9.35 7.76
N ARG A 468 24.60 -8.36 8.14
CA ARG A 468 25.03 -8.11 9.53
C ARG A 468 23.87 -7.80 10.47
N TYR A 469 22.83 -7.10 9.99
CA TYR A 469 21.76 -6.52 10.81
C TYR A 469 20.38 -7.10 10.52
N ARG A 470 20.15 -7.61 9.31
CA ARG A 470 18.84 -8.03 8.80
C ARG A 470 18.06 -8.95 9.75
N PHE A 471 18.76 -9.85 10.45
CA PHE A 471 18.13 -10.84 11.33
C PHE A 471 18.12 -10.44 12.82
N LEU A 472 18.59 -9.24 13.17
CA LEU A 472 18.56 -8.71 14.53
C LEU A 472 17.17 -8.12 14.83
N CYS A 473 16.20 -8.98 15.18
CA CYS A 473 14.86 -8.55 15.58
C CYS A 473 14.83 -7.98 17.01
N GLU A 474 13.70 -7.38 17.39
CA GLU A 474 13.51 -6.82 18.75
C GLU A 474 13.67 -7.87 19.85
N THR A 475 13.34 -9.13 19.57
CA THR A 475 13.62 -10.24 20.51
C THR A 475 15.12 -10.44 20.71
N TRP A 476 15.91 -10.40 19.65
CA TRP A 476 17.37 -10.51 19.76
C TRP A 476 17.95 -9.31 20.51
N VAL A 477 17.53 -8.09 20.13
CA VAL A 477 17.98 -6.83 20.77
C VAL A 477 17.70 -6.87 22.27
N LYS A 478 16.49 -7.27 22.70
CA LYS A 478 16.13 -7.38 24.13
C LYS A 478 17.15 -8.15 24.96
N TYR A 479 17.66 -9.28 24.44
CA TYR A 479 18.62 -10.13 25.16
C TYR A 479 20.09 -9.78 24.88
N ASN A 480 20.36 -8.88 23.93
CA ASN A 480 21.71 -8.51 23.51
C ASN A 480 21.95 -6.99 23.51
N HIS A 481 21.11 -6.21 24.21
CA HIS A 481 21.13 -4.74 24.16
C HIS A 481 22.47 -4.13 24.62
N GLU A 482 23.21 -4.83 25.48
CA GLU A 482 24.54 -4.39 25.92
C GLU A 482 25.66 -4.70 24.92
N SER A 483 25.38 -5.51 23.89
CA SER A 483 26.37 -5.96 22.92
C SER A 483 26.80 -4.82 21.99
N PRO A 484 28.07 -4.82 21.52
CA PRO A 484 28.53 -3.86 20.51
C PRO A 484 27.69 -3.86 19.24
N LEU A 485 27.16 -5.02 18.84
CA LEU A 485 26.36 -5.16 17.63
C LEU A 485 24.96 -4.52 17.76
N ALA A 486 24.33 -4.61 18.93
CA ALA A 486 23.08 -3.89 19.20
C ALA A 486 23.33 -2.37 19.22
N ASP A 487 24.44 -1.94 19.82
CA ASP A 487 24.84 -0.52 19.84
C ASP A 487 25.06 0.03 18.41
N GLU A 488 25.77 -0.71 17.56
CA GLU A 488 25.97 -0.38 16.14
C GLU A 488 24.65 -0.26 15.38
N LEU A 489 23.72 -1.22 15.56
CA LEU A 489 22.40 -1.20 14.92
C LEU A 489 21.60 0.06 15.31
N TYR A 490 21.60 0.42 16.59
CA TYR A 490 20.92 1.61 17.08
C TYR A 490 21.54 2.88 16.51
N ARG A 491 22.88 2.98 16.50
CA ARG A 491 23.57 4.13 15.88
C ARG A 491 23.25 4.28 14.40
N ALA A 492 23.11 3.18 13.67
CA ALA A 492 22.76 3.22 12.25
C ALA A 492 21.37 3.83 12.00
N GLU A 493 20.41 3.54 12.88
CA GLU A 493 19.03 4.06 12.80
C GLU A 493 18.89 5.49 13.33
N GLN A 494 19.67 5.84 14.36
CA GLN A 494 19.69 7.17 14.96
C GLN A 494 20.40 8.21 14.08
N ARG A 495 21.10 7.79 13.03
CA ARG A 495 21.81 8.68 12.12
C ARG A 495 20.87 9.71 11.52
N GLY A 496 21.23 11.00 11.66
CA GLY A 496 20.39 12.11 11.21
C GLY A 496 19.27 12.48 12.17
N SER A 497 19.14 11.79 13.31
CA SER A 497 18.27 12.23 14.39
C SER A 497 18.73 13.59 14.92
N ARG A 498 17.80 14.49 15.25
CA ARG A 498 18.18 15.80 15.82
C ARG A 498 18.55 15.71 17.31
N THR A 499 18.14 14.66 18.01
CA THR A 499 18.28 14.56 19.48
C THR A 499 19.11 13.38 19.98
N ILE A 500 19.13 12.28 19.23
CA ILE A 500 19.75 11.02 19.67
C ILE A 500 20.78 10.46 18.70
N ASP A 501 21.24 11.24 17.71
CA ASP A 501 22.28 10.79 16.78
C ASP A 501 23.53 10.29 17.51
N GLY A 502 23.96 9.08 17.16
CA GLY A 502 25.13 8.42 17.70
C GLY A 502 25.05 7.98 19.16
N LYS A 503 23.89 8.07 19.84
CA LYS A 503 23.76 7.62 21.24
C LYS A 503 23.96 6.12 21.41
N GLY A 504 23.54 5.34 20.41
CA GLY A 504 23.55 3.88 20.43
C GLY A 504 22.43 3.30 21.28
N ALA A 505 22.63 2.08 21.76
CA ALA A 505 21.60 1.30 22.46
C ALA A 505 21.49 1.62 23.96
N ARG A 506 22.26 2.62 24.45
CA ARG A 506 22.41 2.95 25.88
C ARG A 506 21.90 4.34 26.25
#